data_AF-A0A1A8BXB6-F1
#
_entry.id   AF-A0A1A8BXB6-F1
#
_cell.length_a   1.000
_cell.length_b   1.000
_cell.length_c   1.000
_cell.angle_alpha   90.00
_cell.angle_beta   90.00
_cell.angle_gamma   90.00
#
_symmetry.space_group_name_H-M   'P 1'
#
loop_
_entity.id
_entity.type
_entity.pdbx_description
1 polymer ?
#
loop_
_entity_poly.entity_id
_entity_poly.type
_entity_poly.pdbx_seq_one_letter_code
_entity_poly.pdbx_strand_id
1 'polypeptide(L)'
;DSRGSLISVDSNPSNSDRNSEKMDGCEKFARPQSLIGYGSRCDKLDQAETRGLLMCFLHIMKTISEDVLVSYWHRAIHQEISDFFNILELCLQHFRFLGKRHIARMASGGEGHRHARSQTMPIIRGKNALMNPKLLQMMETDGSIQDGDTLSPTDIEANLSTEVALTVLDVLELFVHHHKKQLLQDEGQNTLMKKVLDTYLLFFQINQSTATLRHVFAALRLFVQKFPSAFFQGKADLCGCLCYEILKCCNHRSSSTQTEAAALLYFFMRQNFDFTKGKSIVRSHLQVIKAVSQLIADAGIGGSRFQQSLAIINNFANGDAPLKNTPFPAEVKDLTKRIRTVLMATAQMKEHEKDPEMLVDLQYSLANSYASTPELRRTWLESMAKVHVRNGDLSEVVHDLRLSPSE
;
A
#
# COMPACT_ATOMS: atom_id res chain seq x y z
N ASP A 1 28.26 17.89 -58.21
CA ASP A 1 29.33 17.01 -58.76
C ASP A 1 30.07 16.34 -57.60
N SER A 2 30.32 15.02 -57.58
CA SER A 2 29.90 13.94 -58.48
C SER A 2 29.92 12.57 -57.78
N ARG A 3 29.03 11.65 -58.22
CA ARG A 3 29.04 10.17 -58.22
C ARG A 3 30.22 9.46 -57.49
N GLY A 4 30.03 8.49 -56.59
CA GLY A 4 29.43 7.14 -56.79
C GLY A 4 30.46 6.09 -56.28
N SER A 5 30.19 4.80 -55.99
CA SER A 5 29.02 3.92 -56.17
C SER A 5 29.04 2.75 -55.14
N LEU A 6 28.06 1.84 -55.23
CA LEU A 6 27.74 0.71 -54.33
C LEU A 6 28.53 -0.62 -54.62
N ILE A 7 28.11 -1.70 -53.93
CA ILE A 7 28.40 -3.17 -54.06
C ILE A 7 29.32 -3.72 -52.93
N SER A 8 29.08 -4.81 -52.15
CA SER A 8 27.91 -5.63 -51.70
C SER A 8 27.93 -7.16 -51.97
N VAL A 9 27.54 -7.95 -50.94
CA VAL A 9 27.05 -9.37 -50.93
C VAL A 9 28.06 -10.55 -50.76
N ASP A 10 27.83 -11.32 -49.68
CA ASP A 10 28.07 -12.74 -49.32
C ASP A 10 29.22 -13.60 -49.90
N SER A 11 29.89 -14.38 -49.03
CA SER A 11 29.70 -15.86 -48.92
C SER A 11 30.62 -16.55 -47.89
N ASN A 12 30.07 -17.49 -47.12
CA ASN A 12 30.76 -18.54 -46.32
C ASN A 12 30.87 -19.83 -47.20
N PRO A 13 31.40 -21.01 -46.78
CA PRO A 13 32.12 -21.41 -45.54
C PRO A 13 33.39 -22.30 -45.78
N SER A 14 34.01 -22.86 -44.72
CA SER A 14 34.22 -24.32 -44.51
C SER A 14 35.52 -24.76 -43.77
N ASN A 15 35.32 -25.67 -42.80
CA ASN A 15 36.21 -26.56 -42.03
C ASN A 15 37.67 -26.85 -42.48
N SER A 16 38.54 -27.04 -41.48
CA SER A 16 39.36 -28.27 -41.33
C SER A 16 39.83 -28.52 -39.89
N ASP A 17 39.71 -29.75 -39.41
CA ASP A 17 40.03 -30.21 -38.04
C ASP A 17 41.53 -30.28 -37.69
N ARG A 18 41.84 -30.33 -36.38
CA ARG A 18 42.72 -31.38 -35.81
C ARG A 18 42.66 -31.48 -34.27
N ASN A 19 42.84 -32.71 -33.78
CA ASN A 19 42.52 -33.18 -32.42
C ASN A 19 43.78 -33.73 -31.72
N SER A 20 43.85 -33.66 -30.38
CA SER A 20 44.79 -34.40 -29.49
C SER A 20 44.36 -34.15 -28.02
N GLU A 21 43.69 -35.07 -27.30
CA GLU A 21 44.26 -36.19 -26.51
C GLU A 21 45.17 -35.77 -25.33
N LYS A 22 45.11 -36.31 -24.08
CA LYS A 22 44.19 -37.25 -23.36
C LYS A 22 44.58 -37.37 -21.85
N MET A 23 43.86 -38.25 -21.10
CA MET A 23 44.05 -38.81 -19.72
C MET A 23 43.17 -38.17 -18.63
N ASP A 24 42.12 -38.84 -18.12
CA ASP A 24 42.03 -40.03 -17.22
C ASP A 24 41.99 -39.63 -15.73
N GLY A 25 41.10 -40.14 -14.88
CA GLY A 25 39.94 -41.01 -15.09
C GLY A 25 39.29 -41.42 -13.74
N CYS A 26 38.01 -41.82 -13.71
CA CYS A 26 37.46 -42.65 -12.62
C CYS A 26 36.15 -43.38 -13.02
N GLU A 27 36.20 -44.69 -12.82
CA GLU A 27 35.21 -45.78 -12.82
C GLU A 27 33.70 -45.52 -13.07
N LYS A 28 33.13 -46.37 -13.94
CA LYS A 28 31.69 -46.45 -14.24
C LYS A 28 30.97 -47.40 -13.28
N PHE A 29 29.99 -46.89 -12.53
CA PHE A 29 28.86 -47.70 -12.05
C PHE A 29 27.68 -47.58 -13.04
N ALA A 30 27.20 -48.71 -13.54
CA ALA A 30 26.04 -48.74 -14.42
C ALA A 30 24.75 -48.39 -13.66
N ARG A 31 24.12 -47.26 -14.00
CA ARG A 31 22.75 -46.94 -13.58
C ARG A 31 21.76 -47.36 -14.66
N PRO A 32 20.60 -47.95 -14.32
CA PRO A 32 19.61 -48.41 -15.30
C PRO A 32 19.01 -47.25 -16.09
N GLN A 33 18.76 -47.51 -17.38
CA GLN A 33 18.25 -46.51 -18.33
C GLN A 33 16.73 -46.32 -18.20
N SER A 34 16.31 -45.41 -17.32
CA SER A 34 14.93 -44.90 -17.29
C SER A 34 14.81 -43.59 -16.52
N LEU A 35 15.23 -42.44 -17.12
CA LEU A 35 14.85 -41.07 -16.70
C LEU A 35 15.37 -39.93 -17.61
N ILE A 36 15.63 -40.18 -18.91
CA ILE A 36 15.94 -39.09 -19.86
C ILE A 36 14.62 -38.42 -20.27
N GLY A 37 14.19 -37.45 -19.47
CA GLY A 37 12.88 -36.79 -19.62
C GLY A 37 12.63 -35.57 -18.74
N TYR A 38 13.66 -35.00 -18.10
CA TYR A 38 13.53 -33.78 -17.28
C TYR A 38 14.39 -32.63 -17.84
N GLY A 39 14.04 -32.18 -19.04
CA GLY A 39 14.14 -30.75 -19.30
C GLY A 39 13.07 -30.08 -18.45
N SER A 40 13.46 -29.40 -17.38
CA SER A 40 12.51 -28.82 -16.42
C SER A 40 11.65 -27.74 -17.08
N ARG A 41 10.48 -28.16 -17.58
CA ARG A 41 9.34 -27.25 -17.76
C ARG A 41 8.87 -26.90 -16.35
N CYS A 42 9.38 -25.79 -15.84
CA CYS A 42 8.78 -25.13 -14.70
C CYS A 42 7.45 -24.55 -15.18
N ASP A 43 6.40 -25.38 -15.14
CA ASP A 43 5.04 -24.91 -15.35
C ASP A 43 4.74 -23.83 -14.31
N LYS A 44 3.98 -22.81 -14.71
CA LYS A 44 3.68 -21.68 -13.83
C LYS A 44 2.85 -22.20 -12.65
N LEU A 45 3.40 -22.07 -11.44
CA LEU A 45 2.71 -22.37 -10.19
C LEU A 45 1.30 -21.78 -10.20
N ASP A 46 0.31 -22.58 -9.83
CA ASP A 46 -1.06 -22.09 -9.73
C ASP A 46 -1.27 -21.21 -8.48
N GLN A 47 -2.46 -20.61 -8.36
CA GLN A 47 -2.78 -19.69 -7.26
C GLN A 47 -2.85 -20.40 -5.89
N ALA A 48 -3.20 -21.68 -5.85
CA ALA A 48 -3.29 -22.49 -4.65
C ALA A 48 -1.89 -23.00 -4.22
N GLU A 49 -1.08 -23.49 -5.15
CA GLU A 49 0.32 -23.85 -4.96
C GLU A 49 1.13 -22.66 -4.45
N THR A 50 0.97 -21.49 -5.08
CA THR A 50 1.61 -20.24 -4.66
C THR A 50 1.19 -19.86 -3.24
N ARG A 51 -0.12 -19.91 -2.91
CA ARG A 51 -0.59 -19.66 -1.53
C ARG A 51 -0.05 -20.71 -0.55
N GLY A 52 0.06 -21.98 -0.94
CA GLY A 52 0.64 -23.05 -0.13
C GLY A 52 2.11 -22.78 0.24
N LEU A 53 2.93 -22.44 -0.75
CA LEU A 53 4.35 -22.09 -0.54
C LEU A 53 4.52 -20.85 0.35
N LEU A 54 3.70 -19.81 0.15
CA LEU A 54 3.71 -18.62 1.00
C LEU A 54 3.25 -18.94 2.44
N MET A 55 2.28 -19.86 2.63
CA MET A 55 1.93 -20.34 3.97
C MET A 55 3.07 -21.11 4.65
N CYS A 56 3.80 -21.95 3.92
CA CYS A 56 4.99 -22.61 4.45
C CYS A 56 6.07 -21.60 4.86
N PHE A 57 6.33 -20.59 4.03
CA PHE A 57 7.25 -19.51 4.35
C PHE A 57 6.83 -18.74 5.62
N LEU A 58 5.56 -18.31 5.71
CA LEU A 58 5.02 -17.61 6.88
C LEU A 58 5.05 -18.47 8.14
N HIS A 59 4.78 -19.76 8.02
CA HIS A 59 4.91 -20.70 9.14
C HIS A 59 6.36 -20.77 9.64
N ILE A 60 7.35 -20.84 8.74
CA ILE A 60 8.77 -20.78 9.11
C ILE A 60 9.08 -19.44 9.81
N MET A 61 8.66 -18.31 9.24
CA MET A 61 8.87 -16.98 9.83
C MET A 61 8.26 -16.84 11.24
N LYS A 62 7.13 -17.50 11.51
CA LYS A 62 6.46 -17.49 12.83
C LYS A 62 7.05 -18.48 13.85
N THR A 63 7.75 -19.53 13.40
CA THR A 63 8.22 -20.63 14.27
C THR A 63 9.73 -20.66 14.46
N ILE A 64 10.49 -20.03 13.58
CA ILE A 64 11.94 -19.87 13.71
C ILE A 64 12.27 -18.95 14.89
N SER A 65 13.38 -19.21 15.59
CA SER A 65 13.82 -18.30 16.64
C SER A 65 14.37 -17.00 16.06
N GLU A 66 14.14 -15.90 16.77
CA GLU A 66 14.59 -14.56 16.36
C GLU A 66 16.10 -14.53 16.09
N ASP A 67 16.91 -15.16 16.96
CA ASP A 67 18.37 -15.24 16.80
C ASP A 67 18.82 -15.85 15.46
N VAL A 68 18.12 -16.88 14.97
CA VAL A 68 18.46 -17.55 13.71
C VAL A 68 18.08 -16.68 12.52
N LEU A 69 16.90 -16.04 12.56
CA LEU A 69 16.46 -15.12 11.52
C LEU A 69 17.36 -13.86 11.45
N VAL A 70 17.75 -13.34 12.61
CA VAL A 70 18.73 -12.25 12.73
C VAL A 70 20.10 -12.67 12.24
N SER A 71 20.57 -13.89 12.55
CA SER A 71 21.84 -14.43 12.03
C SER A 71 21.83 -14.60 10.51
N TYR A 72 20.70 -15.05 9.93
CA TYR A 72 20.49 -15.11 8.49
C TYR A 72 20.64 -13.72 7.85
N TRP A 73 19.91 -12.71 8.32
CA TRP A 73 19.97 -11.36 7.75
C TRP A 73 21.36 -10.69 7.86
N HIS A 74 22.12 -10.97 8.93
CA HIS A 74 23.49 -10.47 9.06
C HIS A 74 24.49 -11.11 8.08
N ARG A 75 24.16 -12.27 7.52
CA ARG A 75 25.00 -13.01 6.55
C ARG A 75 24.54 -12.85 5.11
N ALA A 76 23.27 -12.51 4.91
CA ALA A 76 22.65 -12.37 3.61
C ALA A 76 23.18 -11.16 2.83
N ILE A 77 23.32 -11.29 1.51
CA ILE A 77 23.69 -10.18 0.63
C ILE A 77 22.48 -9.27 0.34
N HIS A 78 22.75 -8.04 -0.11
CA HIS A 78 21.68 -7.06 -0.40
C HIS A 78 20.57 -7.59 -1.33
N GLN A 79 20.89 -8.46 -2.28
CA GLN A 79 19.90 -9.08 -3.16
C GLN A 79 18.97 -10.03 -2.41
N GLU A 80 19.51 -10.92 -1.57
CA GLU A 80 18.75 -11.87 -0.74
C GLU A 80 17.83 -11.14 0.26
N ILE A 81 18.28 -10.01 0.82
CA ILE A 81 17.44 -9.13 1.66
C ILE A 81 16.32 -8.50 0.83
N SER A 82 16.61 -8.02 -0.37
CA SER A 82 15.60 -7.44 -1.27
C SER A 82 14.53 -8.48 -1.65
N ASP A 83 14.97 -9.70 -1.98
CA ASP A 83 14.07 -10.81 -2.33
C ASP A 83 13.28 -11.33 -1.13
N PHE A 84 13.86 -11.30 0.07
CA PHE A 84 13.12 -11.55 1.31
C PHE A 84 11.95 -10.56 1.48
N PHE A 85 12.18 -9.26 1.26
CA PHE A 85 11.08 -8.27 1.26
C PHE A 85 10.08 -8.49 0.11
N ASN A 86 10.54 -8.89 -1.08
CA ASN A 86 9.63 -9.24 -2.18
C ASN A 86 8.69 -10.41 -1.79
N ILE A 87 9.19 -11.42 -1.07
CA ILE A 87 8.37 -12.54 -0.59
C ILE A 87 7.36 -12.05 0.48
N LEU A 88 7.76 -11.19 1.42
CA LEU A 88 6.84 -10.57 2.39
C LEU A 88 5.73 -9.76 1.70
N GLU A 89 6.07 -8.99 0.65
CA GLU A 89 5.10 -8.24 -0.14
C GLU A 89 4.14 -9.15 -0.92
N LEU A 90 4.63 -10.27 -1.47
CA LEU A 90 3.78 -11.30 -2.10
C LEU A 90 2.82 -11.95 -1.09
N CYS A 91 3.27 -12.25 0.14
CA CYS A 91 2.39 -12.70 1.22
C CYS A 91 1.25 -11.71 1.46
N LEU A 92 1.56 -10.42 1.62
CA LEU A 92 0.54 -9.38 1.82
C LEU A 92 -0.44 -9.29 0.64
N GLN A 93 0.03 -9.39 -0.61
CA GLN A 93 -0.83 -9.32 -1.80
C GLN A 93 -1.73 -10.55 -1.96
N HIS A 94 -1.21 -11.77 -1.77
CA HIS A 94 -1.95 -13.02 -1.93
C HIS A 94 -2.97 -13.30 -0.79
N PHE A 95 -2.74 -12.73 0.40
CA PHE A 95 -3.63 -12.84 1.57
C PHE A 95 -4.33 -11.52 1.94
N ARG A 96 -4.48 -10.59 0.98
CA ARG A 96 -5.18 -9.30 1.19
C ARG A 96 -6.64 -9.49 1.62
N PHE A 97 -7.13 -8.63 2.51
CA PHE A 97 -8.46 -8.76 3.10
C PHE A 97 -9.57 -8.35 2.11
N LEU A 98 -10.30 -9.32 1.54
CA LEU A 98 -11.36 -9.02 0.55
C LEU A 98 -12.64 -8.41 1.17
N GLY A 99 -12.76 -8.40 2.50
CA GLY A 99 -13.91 -7.85 3.23
C GLY A 99 -15.01 -8.87 3.52
N LYS A 100 -15.54 -8.91 4.76
CA LYS A 100 -16.49 -9.94 5.22
C LYS A 100 -17.66 -10.22 4.25
N ARG A 101 -18.29 -9.18 3.68
CA ARG A 101 -19.40 -9.33 2.70
C ARG A 101 -18.99 -9.85 1.31
N HIS A 102 -17.70 -9.84 0.98
CA HIS A 102 -17.17 -10.41 -0.26
C HIS A 102 -16.73 -11.85 -0.03
N ILE A 103 -16.01 -12.09 1.07
CA ILE A 103 -15.59 -13.42 1.49
C ILE A 103 -16.82 -14.31 1.72
N ALA A 104 -17.87 -13.81 2.37
CA ALA A 104 -19.16 -14.52 2.53
C ALA A 104 -19.80 -14.95 1.20
N ARG A 105 -19.66 -14.14 0.14
CA ARG A 105 -20.18 -14.46 -1.21
C ARG A 105 -19.30 -15.48 -1.95
N MET A 106 -18.00 -15.51 -1.69
CA MET A 106 -17.12 -16.57 -2.22
C MET A 106 -17.38 -17.90 -1.51
N ALA A 107 -17.49 -17.88 -0.18
CA ALA A 107 -17.80 -19.07 0.62
C ALA A 107 -19.15 -19.70 0.24
N SER A 108 -20.19 -18.89 0.03
CA SER A 108 -21.51 -19.37 -0.42
C SER A 108 -21.61 -19.67 -1.93
N GLY A 109 -20.58 -19.34 -2.72
CA GLY A 109 -20.50 -19.66 -4.15
C GLY A 109 -19.76 -20.97 -4.45
N GLY A 110 -19.09 -21.57 -3.46
CA GLY A 110 -18.30 -22.79 -3.62
C GLY A 110 -19.10 -24.09 -3.60
N GLU A 111 -20.30 -24.10 -3.02
CA GLU A 111 -21.17 -25.28 -2.98
C GLU A 111 -22.28 -25.20 -4.03
N GLY A 112 -22.27 -26.16 -4.96
CA GLY A 112 -23.25 -26.30 -6.05
C GLY A 112 -24.67 -26.71 -5.61
N HIS A 113 -25.11 -26.32 -4.42
CA HIS A 113 -26.48 -26.54 -3.97
C HIS A 113 -27.43 -25.56 -4.68
N ARG A 114 -28.07 -26.07 -5.74
CA ARG A 114 -29.21 -25.45 -6.42
C ARG A 114 -30.21 -25.00 -5.35
N HIS A 115 -30.28 -23.69 -5.07
CA HIS A 115 -31.30 -23.15 -4.18
C HIS A 115 -32.67 -23.51 -4.78
N ALA A 116 -33.37 -24.43 -4.12
CA ALA A 116 -34.74 -24.73 -4.44
C ALA A 116 -35.54 -23.42 -4.35
N ARG A 117 -36.29 -23.10 -5.42
CA ARG A 117 -37.19 -21.93 -5.42
C ARG A 117 -38.02 -21.97 -4.15
N SER A 118 -38.09 -20.84 -3.45
CA SER A 118 -38.90 -20.65 -2.26
C SER A 118 -40.34 -21.09 -2.52
N GLN A 119 -40.70 -22.28 -2.04
CA GLN A 119 -42.08 -22.76 -2.10
C GLN A 119 -42.87 -22.03 -1.03
N THR A 120 -43.80 -21.18 -1.47
CA THR A 120 -44.76 -20.54 -0.58
C THR A 120 -45.63 -21.60 0.08
N MET A 121 -45.78 -21.55 1.40
CA MET A 121 -46.57 -22.51 2.17
C MET A 121 -48.00 -22.63 1.61
N PRO A 122 -48.50 -23.84 1.29
CA PRO A 122 -49.88 -24.02 0.84
C PRO A 122 -50.85 -23.74 2.00
N ILE A 123 -51.84 -22.88 1.76
CA ILE A 123 -52.87 -22.53 2.75
C ILE A 123 -53.83 -23.71 2.93
N ILE A 124 -53.67 -24.48 4.00
CA ILE A 124 -54.59 -25.57 4.36
C ILE A 124 -55.82 -24.96 5.06
N ARG A 125 -56.90 -24.74 4.30
CA ARG A 125 -58.24 -24.50 4.86
C ARG A 125 -58.91 -25.82 5.19
N GLY A 126 -58.82 -26.25 6.46
CA GLY A 126 -59.56 -27.41 6.94
C GLY A 126 -59.54 -27.53 8.47
N LYS A 127 -60.73 -27.66 9.08
CA LYS A 127 -60.84 -28.08 10.49
C LYS A 127 -60.46 -29.57 10.57
N ASN A 128 -59.23 -29.85 11.03
CA ASN A 128 -58.70 -31.10 11.64
C ASN A 128 -57.17 -31.26 11.44
N ALA A 129 -56.40 -30.16 11.53
CA ALA A 129 -54.94 -30.19 11.29
C ALA A 129 -54.13 -31.05 12.29
N LEU A 130 -54.69 -31.34 13.47
CA LEU A 130 -54.00 -32.02 14.58
C LEU A 130 -53.88 -33.55 14.45
N MET A 131 -54.43 -34.16 13.39
CA MET A 131 -54.32 -35.62 13.16
C MET A 131 -53.39 -36.02 12.00
N ASN A 132 -52.57 -35.08 11.50
CA ASN A 132 -51.66 -35.36 10.40
C ASN A 132 -50.27 -35.76 10.94
N PRO A 133 -49.82 -37.03 10.82
CA PRO A 133 -48.57 -37.50 11.43
C PRO A 133 -47.32 -36.79 10.86
N LYS A 134 -47.40 -36.23 9.64
CA LYS A 134 -46.30 -35.44 9.07
C LYS A 134 -46.08 -34.07 9.74
N LEU A 135 -47.09 -33.52 10.43
CA LEU A 135 -46.93 -32.24 11.15
C LEU A 135 -46.27 -32.44 12.52
N LEU A 136 -46.62 -33.52 13.24
CA LEU A 136 -45.93 -33.92 14.47
C LEU A 136 -44.45 -34.20 14.22
N GLN A 137 -44.12 -34.94 13.16
CA GLN A 137 -42.73 -35.24 12.81
C GLN A 137 -41.89 -33.98 12.52
N MET A 138 -42.48 -32.90 12.01
CA MET A 138 -41.79 -31.61 11.81
C MET A 138 -41.63 -30.80 13.10
N MET A 139 -42.49 -31.02 14.10
CA MET A 139 -42.39 -30.35 15.41
C MET A 139 -41.45 -31.08 16.38
N GLU A 140 -41.22 -32.39 16.18
CA GLU A 140 -40.25 -33.18 16.96
C GLU A 140 -38.81 -33.09 16.45
N THR A 141 -38.55 -32.44 15.29
CA THR A 141 -37.18 -32.23 14.78
C THR A 141 -36.53 -30.94 15.31
N ASP A 142 -36.99 -30.43 16.45
CA ASP A 142 -36.45 -29.22 17.10
C ASP A 142 -35.54 -29.60 18.31
N GLY A 143 -34.83 -30.73 18.17
CA GLY A 143 -34.05 -31.36 19.23
C GLY A 143 -32.62 -31.75 18.80
N SER A 144 -31.64 -30.98 19.26
CA SER A 144 -30.20 -31.27 19.23
C SER A 144 -29.51 -31.42 17.86
N ILE A 145 -29.15 -30.29 17.26
CA ILE A 145 -27.78 -30.14 16.75
C ILE A 145 -27.08 -29.15 17.70
N GLN A 146 -25.96 -29.58 18.28
CA GLN A 146 -25.14 -28.70 19.12
C GLN A 146 -24.43 -27.72 18.20
N ASP A 147 -24.71 -26.43 18.34
CA ASP A 147 -23.97 -25.33 17.71
C ASP A 147 -22.57 -25.24 18.35
N GLY A 148 -21.69 -26.19 18.00
CA GLY A 148 -20.30 -26.19 18.40
C GLY A 148 -19.48 -25.33 17.45
N ASP A 149 -19.13 -24.11 17.88
CA ASP A 149 -18.06 -23.19 17.41
C ASP A 149 -17.45 -23.45 16.02
N THR A 150 -18.30 -23.64 15.01
CA THR A 150 -17.84 -23.90 13.65
C THR A 150 -17.59 -22.55 12.99
N LEU A 151 -16.38 -22.02 13.22
CA LEU A 151 -15.88 -20.81 12.59
C LEU A 151 -16.19 -20.86 11.10
N SER A 152 -16.99 -19.90 10.61
CA SER A 152 -17.40 -19.92 9.21
C SER A 152 -16.14 -19.86 8.32
N PRO A 153 -16.13 -20.50 7.14
CA PRO A 153 -14.99 -20.38 6.21
C PRO A 153 -14.69 -18.91 5.83
N THR A 154 -15.67 -18.03 6.01
CA THR A 154 -15.52 -16.57 5.88
C THR A 154 -14.72 -15.93 7.00
N ASP A 155 -14.93 -16.35 8.25
CA ASP A 155 -14.16 -15.88 9.39
C ASP A 155 -12.76 -16.51 9.40
N ILE A 156 -12.60 -17.75 8.93
CA ILE A 156 -11.29 -18.39 8.75
C ILE A 156 -10.42 -17.59 7.76
N GLU A 157 -10.89 -17.27 6.55
CA GLU A 157 -10.10 -16.47 5.59
C GLU A 157 -9.87 -15.02 6.08
N ALA A 158 -10.83 -14.44 6.82
CA ALA A 158 -10.67 -13.11 7.43
C ALA A 158 -9.62 -13.08 8.55
N ASN A 159 -9.59 -14.12 9.39
CA ASN A 159 -8.62 -14.29 10.45
C ASN A 159 -7.24 -14.61 9.86
N LEU A 160 -7.17 -15.50 8.86
CA LEU A 160 -5.94 -15.81 8.13
C LEU A 160 -5.31 -14.56 7.51
N SER A 161 -6.10 -13.74 6.80
CA SER A 161 -5.63 -12.47 6.25
C SER A 161 -5.07 -11.52 7.32
N THR A 162 -5.70 -11.48 8.50
CA THR A 162 -5.23 -10.69 9.64
C THR A 162 -3.92 -11.25 10.22
N GLU A 163 -3.85 -12.56 10.40
CA GLU A 163 -2.71 -13.30 10.97
C GLU A 163 -1.46 -13.20 10.09
N VAL A 164 -1.62 -13.36 8.78
CA VAL A 164 -0.55 -13.18 7.78
C VAL A 164 0.00 -11.76 7.87
N ALA A 165 -0.89 -10.75 7.93
CA ALA A 165 -0.48 -9.37 7.98
C ALA A 165 0.23 -9.00 9.31
N LEU A 166 -0.19 -9.56 10.45
CA LEU A 166 0.52 -9.39 11.72
C LEU A 166 1.87 -10.10 11.71
N THR A 167 1.94 -11.34 11.22
CA THR A 167 3.21 -12.08 11.08
C THR A 167 4.23 -11.30 10.24
N VAL A 168 3.82 -10.73 9.11
CA VAL A 168 4.70 -9.88 8.27
C VAL A 168 5.11 -8.60 9.01
N LEU A 169 4.22 -8.00 9.79
CA LEU A 169 4.50 -6.79 10.56
C LEU A 169 5.51 -7.04 11.69
N ASP A 170 5.39 -8.17 12.40
CA ASP A 170 6.30 -8.58 13.47
C ASP A 170 7.71 -8.86 12.93
N VAL A 171 7.81 -9.59 11.80
CA VAL A 171 9.06 -9.85 11.08
C VAL A 171 9.72 -8.54 10.61
N LEU A 172 8.92 -7.60 10.11
CA LEU A 172 9.36 -6.29 9.66
C LEU A 172 9.89 -5.43 10.83
N GLU A 173 9.22 -5.45 11.98
CA GLU A 173 9.68 -4.77 13.20
C GLU A 173 10.97 -5.41 13.76
N LEU A 174 11.08 -6.75 13.76
CA LEU A 174 12.28 -7.48 14.18
C LEU A 174 13.49 -7.15 13.29
N PHE A 175 13.29 -7.12 11.97
CA PHE A 175 14.33 -6.69 11.02
C PHE A 175 14.79 -5.26 11.33
N VAL A 176 13.83 -4.34 11.45
CA VAL A 176 14.06 -2.92 11.76
C VAL A 176 14.80 -2.71 13.08
N HIS A 177 14.50 -3.53 14.09
CA HIS A 177 15.17 -3.48 15.38
C HIS A 177 16.67 -3.76 15.22
N HIS A 178 17.01 -4.86 14.55
CA HIS A 178 18.39 -5.35 14.45
C HIS A 178 19.21 -4.60 13.38
N HIS A 179 18.60 -4.17 12.28
CA HIS A 179 19.29 -3.52 11.15
C HIS A 179 19.33 -1.99 11.25
N LYS A 180 19.02 -1.40 12.43
CA LYS A 180 18.98 0.05 12.65
C LYS A 180 20.21 0.80 12.10
N LYS A 181 21.42 0.24 12.26
CA LYS A 181 22.66 0.85 11.75
C LYS A 181 22.75 0.87 10.22
N GLN A 182 22.34 -0.21 9.56
CA GLN A 182 22.32 -0.29 8.08
C GLN A 182 21.24 0.64 7.52
N LEU A 183 20.06 0.63 8.15
CA LEU A 183 18.94 1.52 7.79
C LEU A 183 19.30 3.00 7.92
N LEU A 184 20.14 3.39 8.88
CA LEU A 184 20.63 4.77 9.05
C LEU A 184 21.86 5.15 8.19
N GLN A 185 22.36 4.26 7.32
CA GLN A 185 23.38 4.64 6.34
C GLN A 185 22.85 5.73 5.41
N ASP A 186 23.73 6.66 5.01
CA ASP A 186 23.35 7.84 4.21
C ASP A 186 22.17 8.63 4.85
N GLU A 187 22.17 8.75 6.18
CA GLU A 187 21.13 9.40 7.00
C GLU A 187 19.73 8.74 6.92
N GLY A 188 19.60 7.60 6.23
CA GLY A 188 18.34 6.96 5.87
C GLY A 188 17.94 7.10 4.40
N GLN A 189 18.78 7.71 3.55
CA GLN A 189 18.49 7.93 2.12
C GLN A 189 18.90 6.75 1.21
N ASN A 190 19.09 5.57 1.80
CA ASN A 190 19.49 4.34 1.11
C ASN A 190 18.30 3.52 0.58
N THR A 191 18.58 2.60 -0.35
CA THR A 191 17.57 1.75 -1.01
C THR A 191 16.91 0.75 -0.06
N LEU A 192 17.60 0.29 0.98
CA LEU A 192 17.07 -0.64 1.98
C LEU A 192 16.00 0.04 2.87
N MET A 193 16.28 1.26 3.34
CA MET A 193 15.31 2.09 4.06
C MET A 193 14.07 2.35 3.21
N LYS A 194 14.26 2.68 1.93
CA LYS A 194 13.14 2.82 1.00
C LYS A 194 12.34 1.51 0.88
N LYS A 195 12.99 0.36 0.66
CA LYS A 195 12.33 -0.94 0.53
C LYS A 195 11.52 -1.30 1.78
N VAL A 196 12.08 -1.11 2.98
CA VAL A 196 11.39 -1.29 4.26
C VAL A 196 10.16 -0.38 4.39
N LEU A 197 10.28 0.91 4.02
CA LEU A 197 9.13 1.82 4.02
C LEU A 197 8.08 1.40 2.98
N ASP A 198 8.47 1.04 1.76
CA ASP A 198 7.56 0.60 0.70
C ASP A 198 6.78 -0.65 1.14
N THR A 199 7.41 -1.60 1.86
CA THR A 199 6.71 -2.74 2.50
C THR A 199 5.72 -2.29 3.59
N TYR A 200 6.05 -1.31 4.44
CA TYR A 200 5.07 -0.71 5.39
C TYR A 200 3.91 -0.02 4.67
N LEU A 201 4.16 0.69 3.57
CA LEU A 201 3.14 1.42 2.81
C LEU A 201 2.22 0.47 2.03
N LEU A 202 2.71 -0.70 1.60
CA LEU A 202 1.90 -1.72 0.94
C LEU A 202 0.68 -2.13 1.78
N PHE A 203 0.79 -2.16 3.12
CA PHE A 203 -0.33 -2.43 4.02
C PHE A 203 -1.50 -1.43 3.87
N PHE A 204 -1.24 -0.18 3.47
CA PHE A 204 -2.29 0.81 3.19
C PHE A 204 -2.82 0.73 1.75
N GLN A 205 -1.99 0.26 0.82
CA GLN A 205 -2.34 0.15 -0.61
C GLN A 205 -3.22 -1.06 -0.91
N ILE A 206 -3.14 -2.12 -0.09
CA ILE A 206 -4.03 -3.28 -0.15
C ILE A 206 -5.20 -3.14 0.84
N ASN A 207 -6.30 -3.83 0.56
CA ASN A 207 -7.39 -3.93 1.52
C ASN A 207 -6.93 -4.70 2.77
N GLN A 208 -7.10 -4.09 3.94
CA GLN A 208 -6.75 -4.67 5.24
C GLN A 208 -7.91 -4.65 6.22
N SER A 209 -7.82 -5.47 7.27
CA SER A 209 -8.77 -5.41 8.38
C SER A 209 -8.55 -4.14 9.22
N THR A 210 -9.59 -3.64 9.88
CA THR A 210 -9.46 -2.50 10.83
C THR A 210 -8.72 -2.88 12.11
N ALA A 211 -8.47 -4.18 12.36
CA ALA A 211 -7.56 -4.62 13.41
C ALA A 211 -6.12 -4.44 12.95
N THR A 212 -5.73 -5.07 11.84
CA THR A 212 -4.40 -4.96 11.22
C THR A 212 -3.96 -3.51 11.06
N LEU A 213 -4.83 -2.65 10.52
CA LEU A 213 -4.50 -1.23 10.32
C LEU A 213 -4.11 -0.51 11.62
N ARG A 214 -4.70 -0.83 12.78
CA ARG A 214 -4.29 -0.24 14.07
C ARG A 214 -2.85 -0.61 14.44
N HIS A 215 -2.46 -1.88 14.21
CA HIS A 215 -1.08 -2.32 14.44
C HIS A 215 -0.12 -1.67 13.44
N VAL A 216 -0.49 -1.55 12.16
CA VAL A 216 0.30 -0.85 11.13
C VAL A 216 0.50 0.64 11.49
N PHE A 217 -0.53 1.34 11.95
CA PHE A 217 -0.40 2.72 12.44
C PHE A 217 0.53 2.83 13.65
N ALA A 218 0.46 1.89 14.60
CA ALA A 218 1.34 1.86 15.77
C ALA A 218 2.81 1.61 15.37
N ALA A 219 3.06 0.61 14.53
CA ALA A 219 4.39 0.28 14.02
C ALA A 219 5.00 1.45 13.23
N LEU A 220 4.21 2.15 12.41
CA LEU A 220 4.68 3.35 11.71
C LEU A 220 5.01 4.53 12.63
N ARG A 221 4.29 4.72 13.75
CA ARG A 221 4.68 5.71 14.78
C ARG A 221 6.05 5.37 15.36
N LEU A 222 6.27 4.11 15.74
CA LEU A 222 7.55 3.62 16.24
C LEU A 222 8.68 3.74 15.19
N PHE A 223 8.38 3.45 13.93
CA PHE A 223 9.33 3.55 12.82
C PHE A 223 9.79 5.00 12.59
N VAL A 224 8.85 5.96 12.49
CA VAL A 224 9.15 7.40 12.35
C VAL A 224 9.97 7.89 13.56
N GLN A 225 9.61 7.49 14.77
CA GLN A 225 10.34 7.85 15.99
C GLN A 225 11.77 7.28 16.02
N LYS A 226 11.98 6.09 15.44
CA LYS A 226 13.28 5.41 15.39
C LYS A 226 14.22 6.00 14.33
N PHE A 227 13.68 6.58 13.25
CA PHE A 227 14.42 7.08 12.08
C PHE A 227 14.02 8.51 11.64
N PRO A 228 14.02 9.52 12.53
CA PRO A 228 13.57 10.86 12.16
C PRO A 228 14.41 11.51 11.03
N SER A 229 15.70 11.21 10.93
CA SER A 229 16.56 11.70 9.85
C SER A 229 16.11 11.23 8.46
N ALA A 230 15.65 9.99 8.33
CA ALA A 230 15.21 9.43 7.05
C ALA A 230 14.01 10.21 6.46
N PHE A 231 13.13 10.73 7.32
CA PHE A 231 11.97 11.52 6.92
C PHE A 231 12.30 13.01 6.82
N PHE A 232 13.06 13.57 7.76
CA PHE A 232 13.19 15.02 7.95
C PHE A 232 14.53 15.62 7.46
N GLN A 233 15.48 14.79 7.02
CA GLN A 233 16.79 15.18 6.47
C GLN A 233 16.97 14.60 5.05
N GLY A 234 17.93 15.11 4.27
CA GLY A 234 18.17 14.64 2.89
C GLY A 234 16.97 14.83 1.94
N LYS A 235 16.67 13.85 1.08
CA LYS A 235 15.59 13.93 0.09
C LYS A 235 14.21 13.76 0.74
N ALA A 236 13.21 14.50 0.25
CA ALA A 236 11.86 14.50 0.82
C ALA A 236 10.98 13.30 0.39
N ASP A 237 11.51 12.35 -0.39
CA ASP A 237 10.73 11.29 -1.03
C ASP A 237 10.01 10.37 -0.04
N LEU A 238 10.72 9.88 0.99
CA LEU A 238 10.15 9.02 2.04
C LEU A 238 9.06 9.74 2.84
N CYS A 239 9.25 11.04 3.10
CA CYS A 239 8.28 11.91 3.74
C CYS A 239 7.02 12.10 2.86
N GLY A 240 7.21 12.35 1.56
CA GLY A 240 6.12 12.46 0.58
C GLY A 240 5.27 11.20 0.47
N CYS A 241 5.92 10.03 0.33
CA CYS A 241 5.25 8.74 0.19
C CYS A 241 4.41 8.41 1.44
N LEU A 242 4.98 8.60 2.63
CA LEU A 242 4.26 8.37 3.88
C LEU A 242 3.10 9.36 4.07
N CYS A 243 3.30 10.66 3.81
CA CYS A 243 2.20 11.64 3.86
C CYS A 243 1.05 11.28 2.91
N TYR A 244 1.34 10.83 1.69
CA TYR A 244 0.33 10.46 0.69
C TYR A 244 -0.55 9.28 1.14
N GLU A 245 0.04 8.18 1.63
CA GLU A 245 -0.75 7.04 2.12
C GLU A 245 -1.51 7.36 3.42
N ILE A 246 -0.96 8.16 4.34
CA ILE A 246 -1.71 8.61 5.53
C ILE A 246 -2.93 9.46 5.12
N LEU A 247 -2.78 10.35 4.14
CA LEU A 247 -3.88 11.20 3.65
C LEU A 247 -4.98 10.38 2.93
N LYS A 248 -4.64 9.30 2.22
CA LYS A 248 -5.63 8.31 1.75
C LYS A 248 -6.41 7.73 2.93
N CYS A 249 -5.73 7.33 4.00
CA CYS A 249 -6.38 6.80 5.20
C CYS A 249 -7.27 7.83 5.92
N CYS A 250 -6.94 9.12 5.87
CA CYS A 250 -7.81 10.22 6.33
C CYS A 250 -9.12 10.34 5.51
N ASN A 251 -9.19 9.79 4.29
CA ASN A 251 -10.44 9.68 3.52
C ASN A 251 -11.08 8.28 3.62
N HIS A 252 -10.56 7.38 4.45
CA HIS A 252 -11.09 6.01 4.56
C HIS A 252 -12.56 5.98 5.02
N ARG A 253 -13.30 4.91 4.72
CA ARG A 253 -14.72 4.78 5.09
C ARG A 253 -14.98 4.55 6.58
N SER A 254 -13.96 4.15 7.34
CA SER A 254 -14.09 3.84 8.76
C SER A 254 -13.56 4.98 9.63
N SER A 255 -14.40 5.48 10.54
CA SER A 255 -14.07 6.56 11.49
C SER A 255 -12.90 6.20 12.42
N SER A 256 -12.75 4.93 12.80
CA SER A 256 -11.58 4.51 13.59
C SER A 256 -10.28 4.63 12.79
N THR A 257 -10.28 4.19 11.53
CA THR A 257 -9.12 4.38 10.61
C THR A 257 -8.82 5.85 10.36
N GLN A 258 -9.84 6.69 10.17
CA GLN A 258 -9.69 8.15 10.01
C GLN A 258 -9.03 8.79 11.23
N THR A 259 -9.41 8.34 12.43
CA THR A 259 -8.87 8.85 13.71
C THR A 259 -7.41 8.42 13.90
N GLU A 260 -7.08 7.17 13.63
CA GLU A 260 -5.70 6.67 13.69
C GLU A 260 -4.79 7.33 12.65
N ALA A 261 -5.28 7.53 11.42
CA ALA A 261 -4.56 8.24 10.37
C ALA A 261 -4.33 9.71 10.72
N ALA A 262 -5.35 10.40 11.23
CA ALA A 262 -5.24 11.77 11.74
C ALA A 262 -4.21 11.85 12.89
N ALA A 263 -4.22 10.89 13.81
CA ALA A 263 -3.25 10.80 14.91
C ALA A 263 -1.82 10.49 14.43
N LEU A 264 -1.63 9.65 13.41
CA LEU A 264 -0.32 9.41 12.80
C LEU A 264 0.17 10.65 12.04
N LEU A 265 -0.67 11.34 11.28
CA LEU A 265 -0.27 12.58 10.59
C LEU A 265 0.10 13.68 11.58
N TYR A 266 -0.68 13.82 12.64
CA TYR A 266 -0.39 14.71 13.76
C TYR A 266 0.97 14.40 14.40
N PHE A 267 1.18 13.13 14.76
CA PHE A 267 2.45 12.65 15.32
C PHE A 267 3.63 12.91 14.37
N PHE A 268 3.45 12.68 13.07
CA PHE A 268 4.49 12.91 12.05
C PHE A 268 4.91 14.38 11.96
N MET A 269 3.94 15.31 11.96
CA MET A 269 4.24 16.75 12.03
C MET A 269 4.93 17.12 13.34
N ARG A 270 4.52 16.55 14.47
CA ARG A 270 5.19 16.77 15.77
C ARG A 270 6.63 16.27 15.74
N GLN A 271 6.90 15.08 15.20
CA GLN A 271 8.27 14.58 15.03
C GLN A 271 9.11 15.47 14.09
N ASN A 272 8.51 16.09 13.06
CA ASN A 272 9.20 17.10 12.25
C ASN A 272 9.57 18.32 13.10
N PHE A 273 8.66 18.81 13.95
CA PHE A 273 8.88 19.97 14.81
C PHE A 273 9.98 19.70 15.85
N ASP A 274 9.93 18.55 16.50
CA ASP A 274 10.93 18.10 17.46
C ASP A 274 12.31 17.98 16.78
N PHE A 275 12.37 17.42 15.57
CA PHE A 275 13.60 17.29 14.77
C PHE A 275 14.21 18.66 14.38
N THR A 276 13.39 19.66 14.06
CA THR A 276 13.89 21.03 13.79
C THR A 276 14.22 21.83 15.05
N LYS A 277 14.16 21.19 16.24
CA LYS A 277 14.34 21.81 17.57
C LYS A 277 13.29 22.88 17.86
N GLY A 278 12.03 22.62 17.49
CA GLY A 278 10.89 23.48 17.73
C GLY A 278 10.84 24.73 16.86
N LYS A 279 11.41 24.67 15.64
CA LYS A 279 11.52 25.82 14.73
C LYS A 279 10.47 25.86 13.63
N SER A 280 10.14 24.71 13.04
CA SER A 280 9.15 24.62 11.96
C SER A 280 8.73 23.19 11.62
N ILE A 281 7.57 23.07 10.95
CA ILE A 281 7.13 21.84 10.27
C ILE A 281 7.14 21.95 8.75
N VAL A 282 7.87 22.93 8.18
CA VAL A 282 7.87 23.25 6.74
C VAL A 282 7.96 21.99 5.87
N ARG A 283 8.89 21.07 6.15
CA ARG A 283 9.10 19.88 5.34
C ARG A 283 7.87 18.96 5.24
N SER A 284 7.27 18.60 6.37
CA SER A 284 6.03 17.81 6.39
C SER A 284 4.84 18.62 5.84
N HIS A 285 4.76 19.92 6.12
CA HIS A 285 3.78 20.83 5.54
C HIS A 285 3.83 20.84 3.99
N LEU A 286 5.03 20.98 3.39
CA LEU A 286 5.23 20.91 1.94
C LEU A 286 4.73 19.58 1.36
N GLN A 287 5.13 18.45 1.97
CA GLN A 287 4.77 17.12 1.47
C GLN A 287 3.27 16.82 1.63
N VAL A 288 2.62 17.30 2.70
CA VAL A 288 1.18 17.18 2.88
C VAL A 288 0.41 17.97 1.81
N ILE A 289 0.81 19.20 1.49
CA ILE A 289 0.17 19.99 0.43
C ILE A 289 0.33 19.29 -0.94
N LYS A 290 1.55 18.87 -1.28
CA LYS A 290 1.85 18.10 -2.51
C LYS A 290 0.98 16.84 -2.62
N ALA A 291 0.91 16.06 -1.54
CA ALA A 291 0.14 14.83 -1.51
C ALA A 291 -1.37 15.05 -1.59
N VAL A 292 -1.91 16.10 -0.94
CA VAL A 292 -3.32 16.49 -1.12
C VAL A 292 -3.61 16.81 -2.58
N SER A 293 -2.78 17.62 -3.24
CA SER A 293 -2.97 17.97 -4.66
C SER A 293 -3.01 16.74 -5.57
N GLN A 294 -2.14 15.75 -5.33
CA GLN A 294 -2.15 14.48 -6.07
C GLN A 294 -3.43 13.65 -5.78
N LEU A 295 -3.86 13.59 -4.52
CA LEU A 295 -5.04 12.81 -4.11
C LEU A 295 -6.38 13.37 -4.59
N ILE A 296 -6.46 14.67 -4.94
CA ILE A 296 -7.66 15.22 -5.59
C ILE A 296 -7.81 14.59 -6.99
N ALA A 297 -6.72 14.51 -7.75
CA ALA A 297 -6.71 13.91 -9.09
C ALA A 297 -6.87 12.38 -9.08
N ASP A 298 -6.23 11.69 -8.12
CA ASP A 298 -6.21 10.21 -8.11
C ASP A 298 -7.41 9.58 -7.37
N ALA A 299 -7.98 10.26 -6.36
CA ALA A 299 -8.91 9.66 -5.41
C ALA A 299 -10.12 10.53 -5.01
N GLY A 300 -10.28 11.74 -5.57
CA GLY A 300 -11.45 12.59 -5.31
C GLY A 300 -11.60 12.97 -3.82
N ILE A 301 -10.51 13.39 -3.18
CA ILE A 301 -10.49 13.79 -1.77
C ILE A 301 -11.15 15.16 -1.55
N GLY A 302 -11.73 15.38 -0.35
CA GLY A 302 -12.29 16.69 0.04
C GLY A 302 -13.65 16.68 0.74
N GLY A 303 -14.39 15.57 0.63
CA GLY A 303 -15.70 15.39 1.27
C GLY A 303 -15.67 15.36 2.81
N SER A 304 -16.85 15.25 3.43
CA SER A 304 -17.06 15.33 4.89
C SER A 304 -16.11 14.46 5.72
N ARG A 305 -15.83 13.23 5.27
CA ARG A 305 -14.86 12.30 5.89
C ARG A 305 -13.48 12.93 6.06
N PHE A 306 -12.94 13.53 5.01
CA PHE A 306 -11.62 14.16 5.05
C PHE A 306 -11.63 15.44 5.89
N GLN A 307 -12.70 16.24 5.82
CA GLN A 307 -12.88 17.41 6.69
C GLN A 307 -12.93 17.04 8.17
N GLN A 308 -13.53 15.89 8.51
CA GLN A 308 -13.54 15.34 9.86
C GLN A 308 -12.13 14.95 10.33
N SER A 309 -11.32 14.27 9.50
CA SER A 309 -9.91 14.03 9.83
C SER A 309 -9.11 15.32 10.03
N LEU A 310 -9.32 16.36 9.20
CA LEU A 310 -8.68 17.67 9.41
C LEU A 310 -9.11 18.34 10.73
N ALA A 311 -10.37 18.16 11.17
CA ALA A 311 -10.83 18.63 12.46
C ALA A 311 -10.16 17.86 13.63
N ILE A 312 -10.03 16.54 13.52
CA ILE A 312 -9.34 15.70 14.50
C ILE A 312 -7.87 16.13 14.66
N ILE A 313 -7.16 16.39 13.55
CA ILE A 313 -5.77 16.90 13.57
C ILE A 313 -5.65 18.24 14.32
N ASN A 314 -6.58 19.18 14.07
CA ASN A 314 -6.61 20.44 14.81
C ASN A 314 -6.90 20.23 16.30
N ASN A 315 -7.78 19.29 16.66
CA ASN A 315 -8.09 19.00 18.05
C ASN A 315 -6.88 18.43 18.80
N PHE A 316 -6.09 17.54 18.18
CA PHE A 316 -4.83 17.08 18.75
C PHE A 316 -3.84 18.24 18.95
N ALA A 317 -3.66 19.12 17.95
CA ALA A 317 -2.75 20.26 18.04
C ALA A 317 -3.12 21.27 19.14
N ASN A 318 -4.41 21.50 19.36
CA ASN A 318 -4.89 22.39 20.44
C ASN A 318 -4.88 21.70 21.82
N GLY A 319 -4.92 20.36 21.88
CA GLY A 319 -4.95 19.57 23.11
C GLY A 319 -3.57 19.19 23.66
N ASP A 320 -2.50 19.26 22.87
CA ASP A 320 -1.14 18.89 23.28
C ASP A 320 -0.51 19.95 24.20
N ALA A 321 -0.75 19.80 25.50
CA ALA A 321 -0.32 20.75 26.53
C ALA A 321 1.20 21.09 26.48
N PRO A 322 2.13 20.13 26.29
CA PRO A 322 3.55 20.42 26.03
C PRO A 322 3.82 21.42 24.90
N LEU A 323 3.02 21.42 23.83
CA LEU A 323 3.25 22.24 22.63
C LEU A 323 2.37 23.51 22.56
N LYS A 324 1.42 23.68 23.50
CA LYS A 324 0.44 24.76 23.52
C LYS A 324 1.02 26.18 23.41
N ASN A 325 2.21 26.40 23.97
CA ASN A 325 2.89 27.72 23.98
C ASN A 325 3.97 27.85 22.88
N THR A 326 4.00 26.94 21.91
CA THR A 326 4.95 26.94 20.78
C THR A 326 4.26 27.42 19.49
N PRO A 327 4.97 27.74 18.39
CA PRO A 327 4.33 28.04 17.10
C PRO A 327 3.61 26.83 16.47
N PHE A 328 3.86 25.60 16.94
CA PHE A 328 3.36 24.37 16.30
C PHE A 328 1.83 24.30 16.11
N PRO A 329 0.96 24.64 17.08
CA PRO A 329 -0.49 24.63 16.85
C PRO A 329 -0.94 25.65 15.80
N ALA A 330 -0.23 26.77 15.65
CA ALA A 330 -0.49 27.75 14.60
C ALA A 330 -0.07 27.21 13.22
N GLU A 331 1.12 26.60 13.09
CA GLU A 331 1.57 25.98 11.83
C GLU A 331 0.62 24.84 11.39
N VAL A 332 0.13 24.00 12.31
CA VAL A 332 -0.86 22.96 11.99
C VAL A 332 -2.20 23.56 11.55
N LYS A 333 -2.66 24.62 12.23
CA LYS A 333 -3.89 25.34 11.85
C LYS A 333 -3.77 25.92 10.44
N ASP A 334 -2.66 26.59 10.13
CA ASP A 334 -2.39 27.17 8.82
C ASP A 334 -2.25 26.11 7.73
N LEU A 335 -1.62 24.96 8.00
CA LEU A 335 -1.62 23.82 7.10
C LEU A 335 -3.05 23.39 6.76
N THR A 336 -3.92 23.17 7.75
CA THR A 336 -5.30 22.75 7.47
C THR A 336 -6.15 23.84 6.81
N LYS A 337 -5.82 25.13 6.99
CA LYS A 337 -6.42 26.24 6.24
C LYS A 337 -6.00 26.16 4.76
N ARG A 338 -4.70 26.00 4.48
CA ARG A 338 -4.17 25.84 3.12
C ARG A 338 -4.74 24.61 2.42
N ILE A 339 -4.82 23.46 3.09
CA ILE A 339 -5.48 22.25 2.56
C ILE A 339 -6.93 22.55 2.13
N ARG A 340 -7.71 23.24 2.97
CA ARG A 340 -9.09 23.63 2.61
C ARG A 340 -9.13 24.59 1.43
N THR A 341 -8.20 25.55 1.34
CA THR A 341 -8.08 26.44 0.19
C THR A 341 -7.81 25.67 -1.10
N VAL A 342 -6.89 24.70 -1.11
CA VAL A 342 -6.64 23.83 -2.28
C VAL A 342 -7.91 23.08 -2.65
N LEU A 343 -8.59 22.44 -1.69
CA LEU A 343 -9.80 21.67 -1.95
C LEU A 343 -10.92 22.52 -2.56
N MET A 344 -11.14 23.74 -2.04
CA MET A 344 -12.17 24.64 -2.56
C MET A 344 -11.82 25.15 -3.95
N ALA A 345 -10.58 25.57 -4.17
CA ALA A 345 -10.12 26.04 -5.48
C ALA A 345 -10.15 24.91 -6.52
N THR A 346 -9.71 23.68 -6.20
CA THR A 346 -9.81 22.55 -7.15
C THR A 346 -11.25 22.10 -7.39
N ALA A 347 -12.16 22.28 -6.43
CA ALA A 347 -13.60 22.09 -6.66
C ALA A 347 -14.15 23.16 -7.64
N GLN A 348 -13.82 24.44 -7.43
CA GLN A 348 -14.18 25.53 -8.33
C GLN A 348 -13.62 25.33 -9.74
N MET A 349 -12.35 24.92 -9.87
CA MET A 349 -11.76 24.59 -11.16
C MET A 349 -12.55 23.48 -11.89
N LYS A 350 -13.03 22.47 -11.17
CA LYS A 350 -13.87 21.42 -11.76
C LYS A 350 -15.28 21.91 -12.13
N GLU A 351 -15.85 22.83 -11.36
CA GLU A 351 -17.14 23.45 -11.70
C GLU A 351 -17.03 24.37 -12.93
N HIS A 352 -15.88 25.01 -13.11
CA HIS A 352 -15.57 25.93 -14.20
C HIS A 352 -14.70 25.30 -15.32
N GLU A 353 -14.65 23.98 -15.43
CA GLU A 353 -13.85 23.23 -16.44
C GLU A 353 -14.18 23.62 -17.91
N LYS A 354 -15.30 24.32 -18.14
CA LYS A 354 -15.75 24.81 -19.46
C LYS A 354 -15.45 26.30 -19.71
N ASP A 355 -14.84 26.99 -18.75
CA ASP A 355 -14.50 28.40 -18.79
C ASP A 355 -12.97 28.57 -18.63
N PRO A 356 -12.21 28.62 -19.73
CA PRO A 356 -10.75 28.65 -19.67
C PRO A 356 -10.20 29.95 -19.05
N GLU A 357 -10.93 31.07 -19.13
CA GLU A 357 -10.49 32.33 -18.53
C GLU A 357 -10.62 32.25 -17.00
N MET A 358 -11.74 31.71 -16.50
CA MET A 358 -11.92 31.50 -15.07
C MET A 358 -11.03 30.39 -14.49
N LEU A 359 -10.70 29.34 -15.26
CA LEU A 359 -9.69 28.34 -14.87
C LEU A 359 -8.32 28.99 -14.62
N VAL A 360 -7.85 29.82 -15.56
CA VAL A 360 -6.57 30.52 -15.45
C VAL A 360 -6.54 31.46 -14.24
N ASP A 361 -7.61 32.21 -13.99
CA ASP A 361 -7.72 33.10 -12.82
C ASP A 361 -7.75 32.31 -11.49
N LEU A 362 -8.45 31.17 -11.42
CA LEU A 362 -8.47 30.29 -10.25
C LEU A 362 -7.09 29.67 -9.99
N GLN A 363 -6.41 29.20 -11.05
CA GLN A 363 -5.04 28.68 -10.96
C GLN A 363 -4.06 29.76 -10.49
N TYR A 364 -4.13 30.96 -11.07
CA TYR A 364 -3.27 32.09 -10.72
C TYR A 364 -3.51 32.55 -9.28
N SER A 365 -4.77 32.64 -8.84
CA SER A 365 -5.15 32.96 -7.46
C SER A 365 -4.60 31.94 -6.47
N LEU A 366 -4.72 30.63 -6.76
CA LEU A 366 -4.19 29.57 -5.92
C LEU A 366 -2.65 29.58 -5.89
N ALA A 367 -1.97 29.75 -7.04
CA ALA A 367 -0.52 29.91 -7.12
C ALA A 367 -0.02 31.14 -6.35
N ASN A 368 -0.77 32.25 -6.38
CA ASN A 368 -0.44 33.47 -5.65
C ASN A 368 -0.68 33.31 -4.12
N SER A 369 -1.60 32.45 -3.68
CA SER A 369 -1.74 32.07 -2.26
C SER A 369 -0.49 31.37 -1.68
N TYR A 370 0.39 30.89 -2.55
CA TYR A 370 1.70 30.32 -2.23
C TYR A 370 2.88 31.26 -2.47
N ALA A 371 2.67 32.53 -2.86
CA ALA A 371 3.74 33.47 -3.23
C ALA A 371 4.80 33.67 -2.12
N SER A 372 4.43 33.56 -0.84
CA SER A 372 5.37 33.62 0.29
C SER A 372 6.23 32.36 0.49
N THR A 373 6.06 31.35 -0.36
CA THR A 373 6.69 30.02 -0.31
C THR A 373 6.94 29.53 -1.74
N PRO A 374 8.03 29.98 -2.40
CA PRO A 374 8.30 29.65 -3.80
C PRO A 374 8.28 28.14 -4.10
N GLU A 375 8.77 27.34 -3.15
CA GLU A 375 8.77 25.87 -3.20
C GLU A 375 7.37 25.26 -3.28
N LEU A 376 6.38 25.82 -2.57
CA LEU A 376 4.97 25.41 -2.65
C LEU A 376 4.38 25.76 -4.01
N ARG A 377 4.61 27.00 -4.48
CA ARG A 377 4.15 27.45 -5.79
C ARG A 377 4.68 26.54 -6.90
N ARG A 378 6.00 26.29 -6.92
CA ARG A 378 6.67 25.39 -7.88
C ARG A 378 6.08 23.97 -7.85
N THR A 379 5.96 23.39 -6.65
CA THR A 379 5.44 22.02 -6.46
C THR A 379 3.97 21.88 -6.86
N TRP A 380 3.16 22.92 -6.59
CA TRP A 380 1.75 22.93 -6.95
C TRP A 380 1.55 23.04 -8.48
N LEU A 381 2.29 23.94 -9.14
CA LEU A 381 2.29 24.08 -10.61
C LEU A 381 2.80 22.82 -11.31
N GLU A 382 3.87 22.18 -10.81
CA GLU A 382 4.31 20.86 -11.32
C GLU A 382 3.25 19.76 -11.16
N SER A 383 2.39 19.84 -10.14
CA SER A 383 1.28 18.91 -9.94
C SER A 383 0.12 19.22 -10.88
N MET A 384 -0.18 20.50 -11.12
CA MET A 384 -1.20 20.95 -12.07
C MET A 384 -0.85 20.56 -13.50
N ALA A 385 0.39 20.81 -13.92
CA ALA A 385 0.89 20.42 -15.24
C ALA A 385 0.71 18.91 -15.50
N LYS A 386 0.91 18.06 -14.47
CA LYS A 386 0.68 16.61 -14.56
C LYS A 386 -0.80 16.21 -14.64
N VAL A 387 -1.71 17.04 -14.13
CA VAL A 387 -3.16 16.85 -14.29
C VAL A 387 -3.59 17.30 -15.69
N HIS A 388 -3.15 18.47 -16.16
CA HIS A 388 -3.44 18.95 -17.51
C HIS A 388 -2.88 18.01 -18.60
N VAL A 389 -1.66 17.46 -18.43
CA VAL A 389 -1.14 16.38 -19.31
C VAL A 389 -2.04 15.14 -19.32
N ARG A 390 -2.63 14.78 -18.16
CA ARG A 390 -3.52 13.61 -18.02
C ARG A 390 -4.88 13.82 -18.70
N ASN A 391 -5.36 15.06 -18.70
CA ASN A 391 -6.62 15.46 -19.33
C ASN A 391 -6.49 15.73 -20.84
N GLY A 392 -5.29 16.07 -21.31
CA GLY A 392 -4.99 16.42 -22.71
C GLY A 392 -4.79 17.91 -22.98
N ASP A 393 -4.85 18.74 -21.94
CA ASP A 393 -4.88 20.21 -22.02
C ASP A 393 -3.47 20.81 -22.17
N LEU A 394 -2.83 20.54 -23.31
CA LEU A 394 -1.43 20.92 -23.57
C LEU A 394 -1.15 22.43 -23.50
N SER A 395 -2.15 23.30 -23.67
CA SER A 395 -2.03 24.75 -23.48
C SER A 395 -1.78 25.12 -22.01
N GLU A 396 -2.54 24.53 -21.10
CA GLU A 396 -2.46 24.79 -19.66
C GLU A 396 -1.13 24.28 -19.09
N VAL A 397 -0.62 23.15 -19.60
CA VAL A 397 0.71 22.63 -19.24
C VAL A 397 1.82 23.66 -19.49
N VAL A 398 1.77 24.36 -20.64
CA VAL A 398 2.76 25.40 -20.97
C VAL A 398 2.58 26.64 -20.10
N HIS A 399 1.35 26.93 -19.65
CA HIS A 399 1.05 28.03 -18.74
C HIS A 399 1.56 27.75 -17.31
N ASP A 400 1.27 26.58 -16.75
CA ASP A 400 1.77 26.11 -15.45
C ASP A 400 3.30 26.16 -15.39
N LEU A 401 3.97 25.68 -16.45
CA LEU A 401 5.43 25.68 -16.55
C LEU A 401 6.02 27.09 -16.67
N ARG A 402 5.30 28.06 -17.24
CA ARG A 402 5.71 29.48 -17.28
C ARG A 402 5.49 30.22 -15.96
N LEU A 403 4.49 29.81 -15.17
CA LEU A 403 4.24 30.36 -13.83
C LEU A 403 5.21 29.82 -12.77
N SER A 404 5.87 28.71 -13.07
CA SER A 404 6.93 28.10 -12.27
C SER A 404 8.25 28.83 -12.52
N PRO A 405 8.94 29.35 -11.49
CA PRO A 405 10.26 29.94 -11.68
C PRO A 405 11.23 28.90 -12.24
N SER A 406 11.91 29.24 -13.34
CA SER A 406 13.16 28.61 -13.74
C SER A 406 14.28 28.97 -12.75
N GLU A 407 15.30 28.11 -12.66
CA GLU A 407 16.50 28.32 -11.84
C GLU A 407 17.22 29.66 -12.13
#